data_AF-A0A7C4GI00-F1
#
_entry.id   AF-A0A7C4GI00-F1
#
_cell.length_a   1.000
_cell.length_b   1.000
_cell.length_c   1.000
_cell.angle_alpha   90.00
_cell.angle_beta   90.00
_cell.angle_gamma   90.00
#
_symmetry.space_group_name_H-M   'P 1'
#
loop_
_entity.id
_entity.type
_entity.pdbx_description
1 polymer ?
#
loop_
_entity_poly.entity_id
_entity_poly.type
_entity_poly.pdbx_seq_one_letter_code
_entity_poly.pdbx_strand_id
1 'polypeptide(L)'
;MHITRKETLDRIANYIAEQGYNILEKDFSENTVRFSNEGLEAIVRIVDEEASGGDLLSIVIQSAFDAAMGKIAYVALPIHLLSRIGDHAFRLHKIGLIVYSDQKITELVGGRAVQLGEAKSSIGELEKIEAMISSLASRLERVEESINTLSIVDELNRRLENIERLVYEKISHENSALSKNIAQHTVKMETYPKREGTRVKRRKTGDLPSFLEENPWVDLLSERT
;
A
#
# COMPACT_ATOMS: atom_id res chain seq x y z
N MET A 1 12.15 -11.23 -24.93
CA MET A 1 13.27 -11.96 -24.32
C MET A 1 13.78 -11.05 -23.22
N HIS A 2 13.60 -11.41 -21.96
CA HIS A 2 14.17 -10.63 -20.85
C HIS A 2 15.67 -10.87 -20.86
N ILE A 3 16.45 -9.82 -21.10
CA ILE A 3 17.91 -9.87 -20.96
C ILE A 3 18.19 -10.07 -19.47
N THR A 4 19.07 -11.00 -19.15
CA THR A 4 19.40 -11.29 -17.76
C THR A 4 20.31 -10.20 -17.20
N ARG A 5 20.18 -9.91 -15.90
CA ARG A 5 21.01 -8.94 -15.15
C ARG A 5 22.51 -9.11 -15.36
N LYS A 6 22.96 -10.33 -15.63
CA LYS A 6 24.35 -10.67 -15.92
C LYS A 6 24.78 -10.22 -17.32
N GLU A 7 23.91 -10.38 -18.31
CA GLU A 7 24.15 -9.97 -19.70
C GLU A 7 24.20 -8.45 -19.84
N THR A 8 23.36 -7.69 -19.13
CA THR A 8 23.45 -6.22 -19.11
C THR A 8 24.78 -5.76 -18.52
N LEU A 9 25.21 -6.37 -17.41
CA LEU A 9 26.51 -6.14 -16.77
C LEU A 9 27.68 -6.35 -17.74
N ASP A 10 27.69 -7.49 -18.42
CA ASP A 10 28.75 -7.82 -19.36
C ASP A 10 28.76 -6.89 -20.58
N ARG A 11 27.59 -6.50 -21.09
CA ARG A 11 27.49 -5.53 -22.20
C ARG A 11 28.03 -4.15 -21.83
N ILE A 12 27.66 -3.64 -20.66
CA ILE A 12 28.15 -2.34 -20.18
C ILE A 12 29.65 -2.40 -19.91
N ALA A 13 30.14 -3.50 -19.32
CA ALA A 13 31.56 -3.70 -19.12
C ALA A 13 32.36 -3.73 -20.43
N ASN A 14 31.84 -4.39 -21.46
CA ASN A 14 32.48 -4.43 -22.77
C ASN A 14 32.48 -3.05 -23.44
N TYR A 15 31.36 -2.31 -23.38
CA TYR A 15 31.29 -0.94 -23.92
C TYR A 15 32.34 -0.01 -23.31
N ILE A 16 32.55 -0.11 -22.00
CA ILE A 16 33.55 0.72 -21.30
C ILE A 16 34.97 0.23 -21.59
N ALA A 17 35.18 -1.08 -21.71
CA ALA A 17 36.47 -1.64 -22.11
C ALA A 17 36.90 -1.19 -23.51
N GLU A 18 35.96 -1.07 -24.45
CA GLU A 18 36.21 -0.52 -25.79
C GLU A 18 36.67 0.94 -25.78
N GLN A 19 36.32 1.70 -24.73
CA GLN A 19 36.77 3.08 -24.51
C GLN A 19 38.19 3.17 -23.92
N GLY A 20 38.89 2.03 -23.74
CA GLY A 20 40.27 1.97 -23.25
C GLY A 20 40.41 1.73 -21.75
N TYR A 21 39.33 1.39 -21.05
CA TYR A 21 39.36 1.09 -19.62
C TYR A 21 39.63 -0.40 -19.35
N ASN A 22 40.50 -0.71 -18.39
CA ASN A 22 40.75 -2.08 -17.94
C ASN A 22 39.78 -2.45 -16.81
N ILE A 23 39.14 -3.62 -16.91
CA ILE A 23 38.23 -4.13 -15.86
C ILE A 23 39.07 -4.62 -14.68
N LEU A 24 38.85 -4.04 -13.49
CA LEU A 24 39.48 -4.49 -12.25
C LEU A 24 38.63 -5.56 -11.55
N GLU A 25 37.33 -5.27 -11.39
CA GLU A 25 36.43 -6.08 -10.58
C GLU A 25 35.00 -5.96 -11.11
N LYS A 26 34.28 -7.10 -11.13
CA LYS A 26 32.83 -7.16 -11.42
C LYS A 26 32.13 -7.71 -10.18
N ASP A 27 31.38 -6.86 -9.50
CA ASP A 27 30.54 -7.26 -8.38
C ASP A 27 29.09 -7.42 -8.86
N PHE A 28 28.65 -8.67 -8.95
CA PHE A 28 27.29 -9.02 -9.34
C PHE A 28 26.26 -8.81 -8.23
N SER A 29 26.69 -8.71 -6.97
CA SER A 29 25.81 -8.51 -5.82
C SER A 29 25.43 -7.04 -5.66
N GLU A 30 26.38 -6.14 -5.87
CA GLU A 30 26.18 -4.69 -5.81
C GLU A 30 25.89 -4.04 -7.17
N ASN A 31 25.83 -4.82 -8.26
CA ASN A 31 25.66 -4.31 -9.63
C ASN A 31 26.72 -3.27 -10.03
N THR A 32 27.95 -3.50 -9.61
CA THR A 32 29.05 -2.56 -9.76
C THR A 32 30.17 -3.15 -10.60
N VAL A 33 30.73 -2.33 -11.48
CA VAL A 33 31.96 -2.67 -12.20
C VAL A 33 33.00 -1.59 -11.94
N ARG A 34 34.17 -2.02 -11.51
CA ARG A 34 35.32 -1.15 -11.29
C ARG A 34 36.29 -1.28 -12.45
N PHE A 35 36.77 -0.14 -12.91
CA PHE A 35 37.70 -0.03 -14.02
C PHE A 35 38.90 0.83 -13.63
N SER A 36 40.01 0.64 -14.35
CA SER A 36 41.19 1.48 -14.25
C SER A 36 41.60 1.96 -15.63
N ASN A 37 41.88 3.26 -15.76
CA ASN A 37 42.49 3.83 -16.95
C ASN A 37 43.62 4.77 -16.53
N GLU A 38 44.85 4.44 -16.90
CA GLU A 38 46.06 5.25 -16.64
C GLU A 38 46.22 5.73 -15.18
N GLY A 39 45.80 4.90 -14.21
CA GLY A 39 45.87 5.23 -12.78
C GLY A 39 44.63 5.94 -12.22
N LEU A 40 43.64 6.26 -13.04
CA LEU A 40 42.32 6.71 -12.61
C LEU A 40 41.37 5.53 -12.42
N GLU A 41 40.77 5.44 -11.23
CA GLU A 41 39.71 4.47 -10.97
C GLU A 41 38.36 5.01 -11.45
N ALA A 42 37.64 4.21 -12.22
CA ALA A 42 36.27 4.46 -12.60
C ALA A 42 35.34 3.41 -12.00
N ILE A 43 34.16 3.83 -11.55
CA ILE A 43 33.16 2.94 -10.95
C ILE A 43 31.86 3.14 -11.71
N VAL A 44 31.28 2.05 -12.19
CA VAL A 44 29.99 2.06 -12.90
C VAL A 44 28.98 1.27 -12.09
N ARG A 45 27.90 1.95 -11.68
CA ARG A 45 26.77 1.35 -10.96
C ARG A 45 25.62 1.13 -11.93
N ILE A 46 25.06 -0.08 -11.95
CA ILE A 46 24.00 -0.45 -12.89
C ILE A 46 22.67 -0.53 -12.16
N VAL A 47 21.72 0.26 -12.64
CA VAL A 47 20.36 0.34 -12.10
C VAL A 47 19.51 -0.78 -12.71
N ASP A 48 18.80 -1.54 -11.89
CA ASP A 48 17.86 -2.56 -12.36
C ASP A 48 16.62 -1.94 -13.05
N GLU A 49 15.99 -2.67 -13.98
CA GLU A 49 14.83 -2.18 -14.73
C GLU A 49 13.61 -1.86 -13.86
N GLU A 50 13.48 -2.59 -12.75
CA GLU A 50 12.40 -2.50 -11.75
C GLU A 50 12.81 -1.62 -10.55
N ALA A 51 13.92 -0.88 -10.63
CA ALA A 51 14.42 -0.08 -9.51
C ALA A 51 13.41 0.99 -9.07
N SER A 52 13.20 1.10 -7.75
CA SER A 52 12.34 2.13 -7.18
C SER A 52 13.00 3.51 -7.25
N GLY A 53 12.21 4.57 -7.04
CA GLY A 53 12.75 5.93 -6.95
C GLY A 53 13.79 6.09 -5.82
N GLY A 54 13.63 5.35 -4.72
CA GLY A 54 14.57 5.35 -3.60
C GLY A 54 15.91 4.70 -3.98
N ASP A 55 15.87 3.55 -4.67
CA ASP A 55 17.07 2.84 -5.14
C ASP A 55 17.86 3.67 -6.15
N LEU A 56 17.14 4.33 -7.05
CA LEU A 56 17.73 5.26 -8.01
C LEU A 56 18.51 6.38 -7.32
N LEU A 57 17.89 6.99 -6.31
CA LEU A 57 18.48 8.11 -5.61
C LEU A 57 19.68 7.66 -4.74
N SER A 58 19.60 6.50 -4.09
CA SER A 58 20.72 5.96 -3.32
C SER A 58 21.92 5.66 -4.21
N ILE A 59 21.71 5.08 -5.40
CA ILE A 59 22.76 4.83 -6.38
C ILE A 59 23.42 6.14 -6.83
N VAL A 60 22.61 7.17 -7.13
CA VAL A 60 23.13 8.50 -7.54
C VAL A 60 23.96 9.13 -6.43
N ILE A 61 23.52 9.04 -5.17
CA ILE A 61 24.27 9.57 -4.02
C ILE A 61 25.60 8.82 -3.85
N GLN A 62 25.59 7.50 -3.89
CA GLN A 62 26.82 6.69 -3.81
C GLN A 62 27.80 7.05 -4.94
N SER A 63 27.29 7.20 -6.17
CA SER A 63 28.10 7.65 -7.30
C SER A 63 28.63 9.08 -7.11
N ALA A 64 27.87 9.97 -6.49
CA ALA A 64 28.31 11.33 -6.17
C ALA A 64 29.45 11.31 -5.12
N PHE A 65 29.37 10.43 -4.13
CA PHE A 65 30.47 10.22 -3.17
C PHE A 65 31.72 9.68 -3.83
N ASP A 66 31.59 8.65 -4.67
CA ASP A 66 32.71 8.09 -5.43
C ASP A 66 33.37 9.18 -6.31
N ALA A 67 32.56 10.01 -6.98
CA ALA A 67 33.04 11.16 -7.75
C ALA A 67 33.78 12.18 -6.89
N ALA A 68 33.25 12.51 -5.70
CA ALA A 68 33.89 13.40 -4.75
C ALA A 68 35.21 12.83 -4.19
N MET A 69 35.34 11.51 -4.05
CA MET A 69 36.61 10.87 -3.67
C MET A 69 37.69 10.92 -4.77
N GLY A 70 37.38 11.54 -5.92
CA GLY A 70 38.30 11.69 -7.05
C GLY A 70 38.26 10.52 -8.04
N LYS A 71 37.29 9.61 -7.89
CA LYS A 71 37.05 8.54 -8.87
C LYS A 71 36.16 9.05 -10.00
N ILE A 72 36.15 8.35 -11.12
CA ILE A 72 35.21 8.64 -12.20
C ILE A 72 33.97 7.77 -12.00
N ALA A 73 32.90 8.35 -11.47
CA ALA A 73 31.65 7.62 -11.25
C ALA A 73 30.75 7.68 -12.49
N TYR A 74 30.19 6.54 -12.88
CA TYR A 74 29.13 6.42 -13.88
C TYR A 74 27.92 5.70 -13.28
N VAL A 75 26.75 6.09 -13.74
CA VAL A 75 25.49 5.38 -13.50
C VAL A 75 24.97 4.89 -14.85
N ALA A 76 24.72 3.59 -14.94
CA ALA A 76 24.06 2.98 -16.08
C ALA A 76 22.57 2.82 -15.78
N LEU A 77 21.74 3.51 -16.55
CA LEU A 77 20.31 3.64 -16.34
C LEU A 77 19.52 3.04 -17.53
N PRO A 78 18.48 2.24 -17.28
CA PRO A 78 17.52 1.87 -18.31
C PRO A 78 16.85 3.08 -18.95
N ILE A 79 16.67 3.07 -20.26
CA ILE A 79 16.13 4.22 -21.02
C ILE A 79 14.74 4.69 -20.56
N HIS A 80 13.88 3.78 -20.08
CA HIS A 80 12.55 4.12 -19.57
C HIS A 80 12.57 4.86 -18.23
N LEU A 81 13.67 4.77 -17.47
CA LEU A 81 13.82 5.47 -16.18
C LEU A 81 14.42 6.88 -16.34
N LEU A 82 14.98 7.22 -17.50
CA LEU A 82 15.59 8.52 -17.76
C LEU A 82 14.62 9.70 -17.57
N SER A 83 13.36 9.52 -17.97
CA SER A 83 12.33 10.55 -17.85
C SER A 83 11.98 10.91 -16.41
N ARG A 84 12.28 10.04 -15.44
CA ARG A 84 11.97 10.23 -14.02
C ARG A 84 12.99 11.10 -13.29
N ILE A 85 14.27 11.01 -13.66
CA ILE A 85 15.38 11.70 -12.98
C ILE A 85 15.92 12.88 -13.79
N GLY A 86 15.86 12.79 -15.13
CA GLY A 86 16.55 13.71 -16.02
C GLY A 86 18.08 13.55 -15.95
N ASP A 87 18.81 14.47 -16.57
CA ASP A 87 20.27 14.44 -16.69
C ASP A 87 20.98 15.58 -15.93
N HIS A 88 20.22 16.50 -15.32
CA HIS A 88 20.76 17.69 -14.66
C HIS A 88 21.60 17.36 -13.41
N ALA A 89 21.11 16.46 -12.54
CA ALA A 89 21.81 16.07 -11.32
C ALA A 89 23.17 15.42 -11.63
N PHE A 90 23.21 14.55 -12.65
CA PHE A 90 24.44 13.91 -13.11
C PHE A 90 25.48 14.92 -13.59
N ARG A 91 25.06 15.91 -14.38
CA ARG A 91 25.94 17.00 -14.82
C ARG A 91 26.46 17.85 -13.67
N LEU A 92 25.58 18.21 -12.72
CA LEU A 92 25.93 19.03 -11.57
C LEU A 92 27.02 18.36 -10.71
N HIS A 93 26.87 17.05 -10.47
CA HIS A 93 27.79 16.27 -9.64
C HIS A 93 28.95 15.64 -10.43
N LYS A 94 29.12 15.98 -11.72
CA LYS A 94 30.13 15.42 -12.63
C LYS A 94 30.10 13.88 -12.74
N ILE A 95 28.93 13.29 -12.49
CA ILE A 95 28.68 11.86 -12.61
C ILE A 95 28.36 11.55 -14.07
N GLY A 96 28.96 10.50 -14.61
CA GLY A 96 28.64 10.03 -15.95
C GLY A 96 27.30 9.30 -15.99
N LEU A 97 26.56 9.47 -17.06
CA LEU A 97 25.26 8.83 -17.27
C LEU A 97 25.31 8.02 -18.56
N ILE A 98 25.23 6.71 -18.40
CA ILE A 98 25.11 5.76 -19.51
C ILE A 98 23.66 5.31 -19.53
N VAL A 99 23.00 5.43 -20.66
CA VAL A 99 21.64 4.94 -20.85
C VAL A 99 21.69 3.70 -21.71
N TYR A 100 21.02 2.64 -21.26
CA TYR A 100 20.97 1.38 -21.98
C TYR A 100 19.53 0.94 -22.26
N SER A 101 19.40 0.17 -23.34
CA SER A 101 18.22 -0.61 -23.70
C SER A 101 18.67 -1.99 -24.17
N ASP A 102 17.71 -2.85 -24.51
CA ASP A 102 17.99 -4.16 -25.08
C ASP A 102 18.92 -4.11 -26.29
N GLN A 103 18.89 -3.02 -27.07
CA GLN A 103 19.60 -2.93 -28.34
C GLN A 103 20.72 -1.89 -28.35
N LYS A 104 20.66 -0.89 -27.47
CA LYS A 104 21.53 0.29 -27.57
C LYS A 104 22.10 0.68 -26.22
N ILE A 105 23.38 1.03 -26.22
CA ILE A 105 24.05 1.71 -25.10
C ILE A 105 24.47 3.08 -25.62
N THR A 106 24.13 4.13 -24.88
CA THR A 106 24.46 5.52 -25.21
C THR A 106 24.90 6.27 -23.98
N GLU A 107 26.05 6.93 -24.07
CA GLU A 107 26.50 7.86 -23.03
C GLU A 107 25.87 9.23 -23.25
N LEU A 108 25.12 9.72 -22.25
CA LEU A 108 24.49 11.04 -22.27
C LEU A 108 25.34 12.09 -21.55
N VAL A 109 26.06 11.67 -20.51
CA VAL A 109 26.92 12.54 -19.71
C VAL A 109 28.24 11.82 -19.50
N GLY A 110 29.34 12.46 -19.86
CA GLY A 110 30.69 11.95 -19.58
C GLY A 110 31.10 12.21 -18.14
N GLY A 111 31.49 11.15 -17.43
CA GLY A 111 31.99 11.24 -16.06
C GLY A 111 33.32 11.97 -16.01
N ARG A 112 33.53 12.79 -14.98
CA ARG A 112 34.82 13.48 -14.76
C ARG A 112 35.26 13.31 -13.32
N ALA A 113 36.55 13.00 -13.14
CA ALA A 113 37.15 13.00 -11.81
C ALA A 113 37.11 14.41 -11.21
N VAL A 114 36.57 14.53 -10.00
CA VAL A 114 36.61 15.78 -9.22
C VAL A 114 37.98 15.88 -8.56
N GLN A 115 38.64 17.05 -8.64
CA GLN A 115 39.90 17.24 -7.94
C GLN A 115 39.65 17.29 -6.42
N LEU A 116 40.47 16.58 -5.62
CA LEU A 116 40.31 16.44 -4.16
C LEU A 116 40.17 17.76 -3.38
N GLY A 117 40.60 18.89 -3.95
CA GLY A 117 40.44 20.21 -3.35
C GLY A 117 39.00 20.75 -3.35
N GLU A 118 38.21 20.44 -4.39
CA GLU A 118 36.78 20.79 -4.46
C GLU A 118 35.92 19.86 -3.58
N ALA A 119 36.35 18.61 -3.45
CA ALA A 119 35.61 17.54 -2.80
C ALA A 119 35.37 17.71 -1.30
N LYS A 120 36.32 18.30 -0.56
CA LYS A 120 36.22 18.39 0.91
C LYS A 120 35.04 19.25 1.38
N SER A 121 34.65 20.26 0.61
CA SER A 121 33.48 21.08 0.91
C SER A 121 32.18 20.34 0.55
N SER A 122 32.20 19.56 -0.54
CA SER A 122 31.03 18.84 -1.06
C SER A 122 30.68 17.60 -0.24
N ILE A 123 31.66 16.87 0.30
CA ILE A 123 31.44 15.61 1.03
C ILE A 123 30.63 15.85 2.31
N GLY A 124 30.97 16.87 3.12
CA GLY A 124 30.24 17.16 4.36
C GLY A 124 28.81 17.68 4.13
N GLU A 125 28.54 18.28 2.97
CA GLU A 125 27.19 18.66 2.57
C GLU A 125 26.42 17.46 2.02
N LEU A 126 27.07 16.58 1.27
CA LEU A 126 26.49 15.34 0.77
C LEU A 126 26.08 14.37 1.90
N GLU A 127 26.91 14.19 2.93
CA GLU A 127 26.57 13.35 4.09
C GLU A 127 25.32 13.85 4.83
N LYS A 128 25.18 15.18 4.96
CA LYS A 128 23.98 15.79 5.56
C LYS A 128 22.76 15.62 4.67
N ILE A 129 22.92 15.77 3.37
CA ILE A 129 21.85 15.58 2.38
C ILE A 129 21.43 14.10 2.34
N GLU A 130 22.37 13.16 2.40
CA GLU A 130 22.09 11.73 2.47
C GLU A 130 21.30 11.37 3.72
N ALA A 131 21.73 11.87 4.89
CA ALA A 131 21.00 11.65 6.14
C ALA A 131 19.57 12.24 6.08
N MET A 132 19.43 13.43 5.48
CA MET A 132 18.14 14.10 5.36
C MET A 132 17.22 13.41 4.36
N ILE A 133 17.74 12.95 3.22
CA ILE A 133 16.95 12.24 2.21
C ILE A 133 16.64 10.81 2.67
N SER A 134 17.55 10.10 3.34
CA SER A 134 17.25 8.78 3.93
C SER A 134 16.15 8.86 4.98
N SER A 135 16.13 9.95 5.76
CA SER A 135 15.02 10.25 6.68
C SER A 135 13.71 10.52 5.92
N LEU A 136 13.76 11.25 4.81
CA LEU A 136 12.58 11.53 3.98
C LEU A 136 12.07 10.29 3.25
N ALA A 137 12.94 9.42 2.74
CA ALA A 137 12.61 8.16 2.09
C ALA A 137 11.91 7.23 3.08
N SER A 138 12.47 7.05 4.28
CA SER A 138 11.84 6.28 5.37
C SER A 138 10.47 6.83 5.76
N ARG A 139 10.27 8.16 5.64
CA ARG A 139 8.96 8.80 5.92
C ARG A 139 7.96 8.57 4.78
N LEU A 140 8.43 8.59 3.53
CA LEU A 140 7.59 8.31 2.36
C LEU A 140 7.12 6.86 2.36
N GLU A 141 8.00 5.91 2.67
CA GLU A 141 7.64 4.49 2.77
C GLU A 141 6.54 4.26 3.84
N ARG A 142 6.66 4.91 5.00
CA ARG A 142 5.60 4.88 6.04
C ARG A 142 4.29 5.51 5.58
N VAL A 143 4.35 6.55 4.75
CA VAL A 143 3.16 7.18 4.17
C VAL A 143 2.50 6.26 3.15
N GLU A 144 3.28 5.55 2.33
CA GLU A 144 2.77 4.55 1.40
C GLU A 144 2.13 3.36 2.13
N GLU A 145 2.72 2.88 3.22
CA GLU A 145 2.11 1.89 4.11
C GLU A 145 0.79 2.40 4.71
N SER A 146 0.75 3.67 5.13
CA SER A 146 -0.46 4.29 5.67
C SER A 146 -1.57 4.41 4.61
N ILE A 147 -1.22 4.69 3.35
CA ILE A 147 -2.18 4.73 2.23
C ILE A 147 -2.72 3.32 1.95
N ASN A 148 -1.86 2.30 1.98
CA ASN A 148 -2.28 0.91 1.80
C ASN A 148 -3.23 0.45 2.91
N THR A 149 -2.95 0.79 4.17
CA THR A 149 -3.86 0.47 5.29
C THR A 149 -5.19 1.19 5.16
N LEU A 150 -5.22 2.45 4.70
CA LEU A 150 -6.46 3.17 4.42
C LEU A 150 -7.28 2.49 3.30
N SER A 151 -6.62 2.00 2.25
CA SER A 151 -7.30 1.24 1.19
C SER A 151 -7.90 -0.07 1.71
N ILE A 152 -7.25 -0.74 2.65
CA ILE A 152 -7.77 -1.95 3.30
C ILE A 152 -8.98 -1.60 4.19
N VAL A 153 -8.91 -0.49 4.93
CA VAL A 153 -10.03 -0.01 5.75
C VAL A 153 -11.24 0.35 4.89
N ASP A 154 -11.04 0.98 3.73
CA ASP A 154 -12.13 1.33 2.82
C ASP A 154 -12.80 0.08 2.23
N GLU A 155 -12.02 -0.94 1.87
CA GLU A 155 -12.54 -2.25 1.44
C GLU A 155 -13.30 -2.97 2.57
N LEU A 156 -12.80 -2.92 3.81
CA LEU A 156 -13.49 -3.48 4.97
C LEU A 156 -14.82 -2.76 5.25
N ASN A 157 -14.86 -1.43 5.12
CA ASN A 157 -16.09 -0.65 5.28
C ASN A 157 -17.12 -1.04 4.21
N ARG A 158 -16.72 -1.20 2.95
CA ARG A 158 -17.63 -1.68 1.88
C ARG A 158 -18.18 -3.08 2.16
N ARG A 159 -17.38 -3.97 2.73
CA ARG A 159 -17.84 -5.31 3.14
C ARG A 159 -18.82 -5.22 4.30
N LEU A 160 -18.55 -4.37 5.29
CA LEU A 160 -19.45 -4.10 6.40
C LEU A 160 -20.80 -3.56 5.92
N GLU A 161 -20.82 -2.54 5.07
CA GLU A 161 -22.05 -1.99 4.49
C GLU A 161 -22.87 -3.04 3.73
N ASN A 162 -22.19 -3.92 2.97
CA ASN A 162 -22.86 -5.02 2.27
C ASN A 162 -23.46 -6.04 3.25
N ILE A 163 -22.76 -6.38 4.33
CA ILE A 163 -23.25 -7.29 5.37
C ILE A 163 -24.45 -6.66 6.09
N GLU A 164 -24.35 -5.39 6.48
CA GLU A 164 -25.44 -4.65 7.12
C GLU A 164 -26.68 -4.66 6.23
N ARG A 165 -26.54 -4.36 4.94
CA ARG A 165 -27.66 -4.41 3.98
C ARG A 165 -28.31 -5.80 3.95
N LEU A 166 -27.52 -6.87 3.85
CA LEU A 166 -28.02 -8.24 3.82
C LEU A 166 -28.74 -8.62 5.12
N VAL A 167 -28.23 -8.17 6.27
CA VAL A 167 -28.86 -8.39 7.58
C VAL A 167 -30.18 -7.64 7.67
N TYR A 168 -30.24 -6.37 7.26
CA TYR A 168 -31.48 -5.59 7.22
C TYR A 168 -32.53 -6.21 6.30
N GLU A 169 -32.13 -6.67 5.11
CA GLU A 169 -33.02 -7.37 4.19
C GLU A 169 -33.57 -8.65 4.81
N LYS A 170 -32.71 -9.46 5.43
CA LYS A 170 -33.12 -10.72 6.07
C LYS A 170 -34.09 -10.48 7.23
N ILE A 171 -33.80 -9.52 8.11
CA ILE A 171 -34.67 -9.14 9.23
C ILE A 171 -36.02 -8.61 8.69
N SER A 172 -36.00 -7.80 7.64
CA SER A 172 -37.22 -7.29 7.00
C SER A 172 -38.08 -8.43 6.42
N HIS A 173 -37.45 -9.40 5.76
CA HIS A 173 -38.12 -10.59 5.25
C HIS A 173 -38.72 -11.45 6.36
N GLU A 174 -37.97 -11.70 7.44
CA GLU A 174 -38.45 -12.45 8.60
C GLU A 174 -39.61 -11.73 9.29
N ASN A 175 -39.52 -10.42 9.49
CA ASN A 175 -40.61 -9.60 10.06
C ASN A 175 -41.85 -9.59 9.16
N SER A 176 -41.69 -9.53 7.84
CA SER A 176 -42.80 -9.64 6.89
C SER A 176 -43.47 -11.02 6.95
N ALA A 177 -42.68 -12.09 7.05
CA ALA A 177 -43.18 -13.45 7.18
C ALA A 177 -43.92 -13.66 8.52
N LEU A 178 -43.35 -13.16 9.63
CA LEU A 178 -43.99 -13.18 10.94
C LEU A 178 -45.29 -12.37 10.94
N SER A 179 -45.31 -11.18 10.33
CA SER A 179 -46.51 -10.36 10.21
C SER A 179 -47.61 -11.06 9.40
N LYS A 180 -47.26 -11.75 8.31
CA LYS A 180 -48.20 -12.56 7.52
C LYS A 180 -48.74 -13.75 8.32
N ASN A 181 -47.89 -14.43 9.09
CA ASN A 181 -48.31 -15.55 9.94
C ASN A 181 -49.25 -15.11 11.07
N ILE A 182 -48.98 -13.94 11.68
CA ILE A 182 -49.86 -13.32 12.67
C ILE A 182 -51.20 -12.95 12.02
N ALA A 183 -51.19 -12.29 10.87
CA ALA A 183 -52.41 -11.95 10.13
C ALA A 183 -53.24 -13.18 9.73
N GLN A 184 -52.60 -14.30 9.38
CA GLN A 184 -53.30 -15.56 9.11
C GLN A 184 -53.85 -16.22 10.38
N HIS A 185 -53.18 -16.08 11.52
CA HIS A 185 -53.68 -16.58 12.81
C HIS A 185 -54.84 -15.74 13.35
N THR A 186 -54.81 -14.42 13.18
CA THR A 186 -55.92 -13.54 13.58
C THR A 186 -57.18 -13.81 12.76
N VAL A 187 -57.03 -14.00 11.44
CA VAL A 187 -58.16 -14.36 10.55
C VAL A 187 -58.77 -15.72 10.93
N LYS A 188 -57.96 -16.71 11.34
CA LYS A 188 -58.49 -18.00 11.82
C LYS A 188 -59.25 -17.88 13.14
N MET A 189 -58.88 -16.96 14.03
CA MET A 189 -59.60 -16.73 15.29
C MET A 189 -60.96 -16.04 15.10
N GLU A 190 -61.15 -15.24 14.05
CA GLU A 190 -62.47 -14.64 13.75
C GLU A 190 -63.49 -15.66 13.20
N THR A 191 -63.03 -16.81 12.70
CA THR A 191 -63.89 -17.88 12.15
C THR A 191 -64.51 -18.83 13.20
N TYR A 192 -64.29 -18.62 14.50
CA TYR A 192 -65.07 -19.35 15.50
C TYR A 192 -66.51 -18.82 15.51
N PRO A 193 -67.55 -19.68 15.39
CA PRO A 193 -68.92 -19.21 15.44
C PRO A 193 -69.16 -18.52 16.78
N LYS A 194 -69.50 -17.24 16.70
CA LYS A 194 -69.93 -16.41 17.82
C LYS A 194 -71.08 -17.14 18.51
N ARG A 195 -70.81 -17.82 19.62
CA ARG A 195 -71.86 -18.39 20.46
C ARG A 195 -72.73 -17.22 20.92
N GLU A 196 -73.99 -17.21 20.47
CA GLU A 196 -75.00 -16.30 20.99
C GLU A 196 -74.99 -16.42 22.51
N GLY A 197 -74.65 -15.32 23.17
CA GLY A 197 -74.55 -15.29 24.62
C GLY A 197 -75.92 -15.53 25.22
N THR A 198 -76.12 -16.69 25.83
CA THR A 198 -77.20 -16.88 26.80
C THR A 198 -76.96 -15.86 27.91
N ARG A 199 -77.86 -14.89 28.04
CA ARG A 199 -77.77 -13.82 29.05
C ARG A 199 -77.89 -14.44 30.44
N VAL A 200 -76.76 -14.76 31.06
CA VAL A 200 -76.70 -15.30 32.42
C VAL A 200 -77.20 -14.20 33.36
N LYS A 201 -78.35 -14.43 33.99
CA LYS A 201 -78.89 -13.55 35.03
C LYS A 201 -77.87 -13.46 36.17
N ARG A 202 -77.41 -12.24 36.47
CA ARG A 202 -76.57 -11.95 37.64
C ARG A 202 -77.28 -12.46 38.90
N ARG A 203 -76.75 -13.51 39.54
CA ARG A 203 -77.11 -13.85 40.91
C ARG A 203 -76.40 -12.84 41.82
N LYS A 204 -77.16 -12.25 42.74
CA LYS A 204 -76.65 -11.35 43.78
C LYS A 204 -75.66 -12.12 44.66
N THR A 205 -74.52 -11.49 44.89
CA THR A 205 -73.54 -11.63 45.98
C THR A 205 -73.97 -12.56 47.12
N GLY A 206 -73.15 -13.57 47.42
CA GLY A 206 -73.35 -14.42 48.59
C GLY A 206 -72.26 -15.44 48.87
N ASP A 207 -71.65 -16.07 47.86
CA ASP A 207 -70.56 -17.03 48.08
C ASP A 207 -69.60 -17.03 46.88
N LEU A 208 -68.41 -16.47 47.07
CA LEU A 208 -67.28 -16.79 46.21
C LEU A 208 -66.69 -18.13 46.68
N PRO A 209 -66.45 -19.10 45.80
CA PRO A 209 -65.71 -20.30 46.15
C PRO A 209 -64.32 -19.94 46.69
N SER A 210 -63.87 -20.65 47.73
CA SER A 210 -62.64 -20.36 48.49
C SER A 210 -61.34 -20.27 47.67
N PHE A 211 -61.32 -20.77 46.44
CA PHE A 211 -60.17 -20.66 45.54
C PHE A 211 -60.10 -19.34 44.75
N LEU A 212 -61.12 -18.48 44.83
CA LEU A 212 -61.14 -17.16 44.19
C LEU A 212 -60.84 -16.00 45.16
N GLU A 213 -60.81 -16.25 46.46
CA GLU A 213 -60.49 -15.23 47.46
C GLU A 213 -59.00 -14.87 47.47
N GLU A 214 -58.11 -15.80 47.11
CA GLU A 214 -56.66 -15.59 47.07
C GLU A 214 -56.12 -15.28 45.67
N ASN A 215 -56.97 -14.80 44.76
CA ASN A 215 -56.54 -14.50 43.39
C ASN A 215 -56.27 -12.99 43.21
N PRO A 216 -54.99 -12.56 43.10
CA PRO A 216 -54.62 -11.15 42.99
C PRO A 216 -55.10 -10.47 41.69
N TRP A 217 -55.60 -11.25 40.72
CA TRP A 217 -56.15 -10.73 39.48
C TRP A 217 -57.62 -10.31 39.60
N VAL A 218 -58.33 -10.75 40.63
CA VAL A 218 -59.73 -10.37 40.86
C VAL A 218 -59.83 -8.89 41.25
N ASP A 219 -58.91 -8.43 42.10
CA ASP A 219 -58.83 -7.03 42.51
C ASP A 219 -58.55 -6.12 41.32
N LEU A 220 -57.55 -6.47 40.49
CA LEU A 220 -57.15 -5.72 39.30
C LEU A 220 -58.26 -5.62 38.24
N LEU A 221 -59.16 -6.60 38.16
CA LEU A 221 -60.25 -6.60 37.19
C LEU A 221 -61.50 -5.90 37.72
N SER A 222 -61.68 -5.83 39.03
CA SER A 222 -62.81 -5.12 39.66
C SER A 222 -62.68 -3.59 39.59
N GLU A 223 -61.45 -3.06 39.61
CA GLU A 223 -61.19 -1.61 39.54
C GLU A 223 -61.47 -1.01 38.16
N ARG A 224 -61.65 -1.83 37.12
CA ARG A 224 -61.76 -1.37 35.72
C ARG A 224 -63.19 -1.37 35.17
N THR A 225 -64.21 -1.53 36.01
CA THR A 225 -65.64 -1.48 35.60
C THR A 225 -66.39 -0.30 36.16
#